data_AF-A0AAW1MED8-F1
#
_entry.id   AF-A0AAW1MED8-F1
#
_cell.length_a   1.000
_cell.length_b   1.000
_cell.length_c   1.000
_cell.angle_alpha   90.00
_cell.angle_beta   90.00
_cell.angle_gamma   90.00
#
_symmetry.space_group_name_H-M   'P 1'
#
loop_
_entity.id
_entity.type
_entity.pdbx_description
1 polymer ?
#
loop_
_entity_poly.entity_id
_entity_poly.type
_entity_poly.pdbx_seq_one_letter_code
_entity_poly.pdbx_strand_id
1 'polypeptide(L)'
;MATALNNRSTGSSNSTDSDRIEVVSDEVSRNVSPQPTIIPISLGEYKRKDRRQYHRPYASSSNRIVQKCGRNNVITTDVPEKRFRYFKDIGNTILNTRWRWILISICVANAIAYVIFAGMWMLIAVINDDHDEERRGDYPPCIYGTTSFTGYLLLSMTTLSTIGYGAQFPTECQPSWMVLTLQALTNVAIEGALITAVFVKMSKPNNKNPLKMFSRKAVISMRDGVLCLIFRIRDLKGKHWARTMIRAVLIKRRNSPEGEPLAYYFENLKLEKQGLLLWPLEIVHKITYDSPMWTMSPQLLYKTRFEIMVILEGDSITTGQPSQSQTSYMNKEISWGYRFVPCVSYDKEEHNYVIEDEKFNEITECDTPLCSAQELSGILDEATRPPETFWDTHSLLSTPISRRSESSMGSGHFRFPSFRLKKDLDGLPSERTFYNRQFSGATLETINSVENLLASDTNLNNDKKENEKRLLSTNF
;
A
#
# COMPACT_ATOMS: atom_id res chain seq x y z
N MET A 1 58.79 -5.78 10.13
CA MET A 1 59.30 -6.20 8.81
C MET A 1 59.03 -5.07 7.82
N ALA A 2 60.11 -4.43 7.34
CA ALA A 2 60.29 -3.51 6.18
C ALA A 2 59.16 -2.49 5.89
N THR A 3 59.25 -1.17 6.12
CA THR A 3 60.19 -0.09 5.71
C THR A 3 60.31 0.22 4.20
N ALA A 4 59.96 1.48 3.87
CA ALA A 4 60.52 2.39 2.84
C ALA A 4 60.16 2.11 1.36
N LEU A 5 59.83 3.09 0.49
CA LEU A 5 60.53 4.29 -0.03
C LEU A 5 59.55 4.95 -1.05
N ASN A 6 59.61 6.19 -1.55
CA ASN A 6 60.34 7.44 -1.31
C ASN A 6 59.74 8.47 -2.31
N ASN A 7 59.82 9.75 -1.97
CA ASN A 7 59.47 10.88 -2.83
C ASN A 7 60.45 11.06 -4.00
N ARG A 8 59.99 11.69 -5.10
CA ARG A 8 60.84 12.51 -5.96
C ARG A 8 60.06 13.64 -6.64
N SER A 9 60.76 14.75 -6.80
CA SER A 9 60.33 16.14 -6.95
C SER A 9 60.63 16.72 -8.35
N THR A 10 60.28 18.01 -8.50
CA THR A 10 60.69 19.02 -9.53
C THR A 10 59.83 19.03 -10.80
N GLY A 11 59.38 20.16 -11.36
CA GLY A 11 59.52 21.59 -11.07
C GLY A 11 59.18 22.37 -12.37
N SER A 12 58.54 23.54 -12.31
CA SER A 12 58.59 24.59 -13.35
C SER A 12 57.78 25.82 -12.93
N SER A 13 58.34 26.99 -13.24
CA SER A 13 58.07 28.35 -12.79
C SER A 13 57.03 29.15 -13.60
N ASN A 14 56.75 30.37 -13.08
CA ASN A 14 56.25 31.62 -13.71
C ASN A 14 54.87 32.03 -13.19
N SER A 15 54.53 33.28 -12.85
CA SER A 15 55.21 34.59 -12.69
C SER A 15 54.10 35.60 -12.32
N THR A 16 54.41 36.63 -11.50
CA THR A 16 53.82 38.00 -11.46
C THR A 16 52.29 38.15 -11.31
N ASP A 17 51.70 38.88 -10.37
CA ASP A 17 51.97 40.26 -9.93
C ASP A 17 51.33 40.53 -8.56
N SER A 18 52.01 41.37 -7.77
CA SER A 18 51.47 42.07 -6.59
C SER A 18 51.54 43.57 -6.85
N ASP A 19 50.56 44.33 -6.35
CA ASP A 19 50.62 45.73 -5.86
C ASP A 19 49.20 46.35 -5.94
N ARG A 20 48.70 47.20 -5.04
CA ARG A 20 49.35 48.15 -4.14
C ARG A 20 48.35 48.65 -3.07
N ILE A 21 48.91 49.12 -1.97
CA ILE A 21 48.29 49.85 -0.86
C ILE A 21 48.37 51.35 -1.15
N GLU A 22 47.40 52.16 -0.70
CA GLU A 22 47.66 53.56 -0.31
C GLU A 22 46.71 54.03 0.80
N VAL A 23 47.29 54.76 1.74
CA VAL A 23 46.76 55.36 2.99
C VAL A 23 46.96 56.88 2.87
N VAL A 24 46.09 57.71 3.48
CA VAL A 24 46.31 59.07 4.08
C VAL A 24 44.90 59.66 4.37
N SER A 25 44.44 59.80 5.64
CA SER A 25 44.57 60.92 6.62
C SER A 25 44.06 62.28 6.09
N ASP A 26 43.46 63.22 6.81
CA ASP A 26 42.72 63.40 8.09
C ASP A 26 42.17 64.86 8.00
N GLU A 27 41.16 65.22 8.82
CA GLU A 27 40.78 66.60 9.30
C GLU A 27 39.24 66.82 9.33
N VAL A 28 38.58 67.60 10.18
CA VAL A 28 38.68 68.04 11.60
C VAL A 28 37.45 68.98 11.83
N SER A 29 36.93 69.01 13.07
CA SER A 29 36.10 70.08 13.72
C SER A 29 34.54 70.05 13.76
N ARG A 30 34.03 69.61 14.93
CA ARG A 30 33.16 70.32 15.93
C ARG A 30 31.92 71.15 15.50
N ASN A 31 30.71 70.77 15.97
CA ASN A 31 30.01 71.29 17.18
C ASN A 31 28.45 71.13 17.17
N VAL A 32 27.90 71.03 18.39
CA VAL A 32 26.50 71.31 18.87
C VAL A 32 25.47 70.14 18.99
N SER A 33 25.02 69.92 20.24
CA SER A 33 23.92 69.06 20.75
C SER A 33 22.65 69.89 21.06
N PRO A 34 21.37 69.38 21.13
CA PRO A 34 20.92 68.49 22.24
C PRO A 34 19.72 67.50 22.00
N GLN A 35 19.70 66.43 22.82
CA GLN A 35 18.55 65.68 23.41
C GLN A 35 17.61 64.79 22.53
N PRO A 36 17.01 63.71 23.12
CA PRO A 36 16.72 62.46 22.43
C PRO A 36 15.27 62.34 21.93
N THR A 37 15.09 61.62 20.82
CA THR A 37 13.76 61.18 20.36
C THR A 37 13.68 59.66 20.48
N ILE A 38 12.75 59.21 21.30
CA ILE A 38 12.41 57.80 21.54
C ILE A 38 11.85 57.20 20.25
N ILE A 39 12.46 56.13 19.75
CA ILE A 39 11.88 55.27 18.69
C ILE A 39 11.72 53.86 19.28
N PRO A 40 10.51 53.27 19.24
CA PRO A 40 10.23 51.96 19.83
C PRO A 40 10.90 50.83 19.03
N ILE A 41 11.40 49.85 19.78
CA ILE A 41 11.97 48.59 19.30
C ILE A 41 10.91 47.81 18.51
N SER A 42 11.06 47.71 17.19
CA SER A 42 10.30 46.72 16.41
C SER A 42 10.96 45.35 16.58
N LEU A 43 10.25 44.42 17.21
CA LEU A 43 10.65 43.01 17.25
C LEU A 43 10.82 42.49 15.82
N GLY A 44 12.04 42.04 15.50
CA GLY A 44 12.34 41.38 14.24
C GLY A 44 11.49 40.12 14.06
N GLU A 45 10.76 40.07 12.94
CA GLU A 45 10.06 38.87 12.50
C GLU A 45 11.05 37.74 12.24
N TYR A 46 10.96 36.68 13.04
CA TYR A 46 11.64 35.42 12.80
C TYR A 46 11.12 34.80 11.49
N LYS A 47 11.87 34.95 10.39
CA LYS A 47 11.67 34.18 9.16
C LYS A 47 11.79 32.68 9.48
N ARG A 48 10.66 31.99 9.56
CA ARG A 48 10.59 30.52 9.60
C ARG A 48 11.27 29.97 8.35
N LYS A 49 12.38 29.23 8.54
CA LYS A 49 12.99 28.40 7.50
C LYS A 49 11.95 27.44 6.94
N ASP A 50 11.57 27.63 5.68
CA ASP A 50 10.76 26.68 4.92
C ASP A 50 11.47 25.32 4.92
N ARG A 51 10.86 24.35 5.62
CA ARG A 51 11.23 22.95 5.52
C ARG A 51 10.96 22.52 4.09
N ARG A 52 12.01 22.27 3.33
CA ARG A 52 11.96 21.59 2.02
C ARG A 52 11.09 20.34 2.16
N GLN A 53 9.84 20.42 1.70
CA GLN A 53 8.94 19.29 1.56
C GLN A 53 9.50 18.44 0.42
N TYR A 54 10.11 17.31 0.75
CA TYR A 54 10.31 16.24 -0.22
C TYR A 54 8.93 15.77 -0.68
N HIS A 55 8.46 16.28 -1.82
CA HIS A 55 7.31 15.73 -2.52
C HIS A 55 7.65 14.30 -2.94
N ARG A 56 7.16 13.31 -2.16
CA ARG A 56 7.01 11.95 -2.68
C ARG A 56 5.93 12.00 -3.77
N PRO A 57 6.22 11.63 -5.04
CA PRO A 57 5.30 11.80 -6.16
C PRO A 57 4.10 10.83 -6.17
N TYR A 58 3.67 10.33 -5.01
CA TYR A 58 2.52 9.40 -4.91
C TYR A 58 1.58 9.69 -3.72
N ALA A 59 1.82 10.77 -2.96
CA ALA A 59 0.89 11.25 -1.96
C ALA A 59 -0.02 12.33 -2.58
N SER A 60 -0.70 12.00 -3.69
CA SER A 60 -1.85 12.80 -4.12
C SER A 60 -2.91 12.69 -3.02
N SER A 61 -3.36 13.85 -2.54
CA SER A 61 -4.41 14.07 -1.53
C SER A 61 -5.76 13.52 -1.99
N SER A 62 -5.84 12.21 -2.14
CA SER A 62 -7.10 11.52 -2.37
C SER A 62 -7.66 11.11 -1.02
N ASN A 63 -8.95 11.35 -0.80
CA ASN A 63 -9.72 10.84 0.33
C ASN A 63 -9.84 9.31 0.24
N ARG A 64 -8.72 8.58 0.31
CA ARG A 64 -8.67 7.10 0.40
C ARG A 64 -8.83 6.66 1.84
N ILE A 65 -9.48 5.52 2.02
CA ILE A 65 -9.55 4.80 3.29
C ILE A 65 -8.26 4.01 3.52
N VAL A 66 -7.76 3.32 2.50
CA VAL A 66 -6.50 2.56 2.56
C VAL A 66 -5.53 3.13 1.55
N GLN A 67 -4.27 3.30 1.93
CA GLN A 67 -3.22 3.74 1.01
C GLN A 67 -2.76 2.55 0.15
N LYS A 68 -2.22 2.82 -1.04
CA LYS A 68 -1.54 1.80 -1.87
C LYS A 68 -0.39 1.08 -1.15
N CYS A 69 0.16 1.73 -0.11
CA CYS A 69 1.15 1.13 0.78
C CYS A 69 0.55 0.27 1.90
N GLY A 70 -0.75 -0.03 1.85
CA GLY A 70 -1.47 -0.83 2.84
C GLY A 70 -1.72 -0.14 4.19
N ARG A 71 -1.38 1.14 4.35
CA ARG A 71 -1.66 1.89 5.58
C ARG A 71 -3.10 2.36 5.60
N ASN A 72 -3.77 2.18 6.74
CA ASN A 72 -5.09 2.72 6.98
C ASN A 72 -4.99 4.24 7.18
N ASN A 73 -5.83 4.99 6.48
CA ASN A 73 -6.01 6.43 6.63
C ASN A 73 -7.27 6.70 7.47
N VAL A 74 -7.34 6.07 8.63
CA VAL A 74 -8.45 6.18 9.58
C VAL A 74 -7.87 6.61 10.92
N ILE A 75 -8.37 7.70 11.47
CA ILE A 75 -7.97 8.22 12.77
C ILE A 75 -9.17 8.10 13.70
N THR A 76 -9.00 7.42 14.82
CA THR A 76 -10.01 7.38 15.88
C THR A 76 -9.83 8.60 16.78
N THR A 77 -10.81 9.49 16.78
CA THR A 77 -10.92 10.63 17.70
C THR A 77 -11.79 10.25 18.89
N ASP A 78 -11.48 10.82 20.06
CA ASP A 78 -12.26 10.69 21.30
C ASP A 78 -12.48 9.26 21.82
N VAL A 79 -11.37 8.62 22.20
CA VAL A 79 -11.40 7.33 22.88
C VAL A 79 -11.25 7.61 24.39
N PRO A 80 -12.29 7.40 25.22
CA PRO A 80 -12.21 7.72 26.65
C PRO A 80 -11.09 6.92 27.31
N GLU A 81 -10.30 7.56 28.18
CA GLU A 81 -9.20 6.92 28.92
C GLU A 81 -8.14 6.20 28.05
N LYS A 82 -7.94 6.65 26.81
CA LYS A 82 -6.98 6.03 25.87
C LYS A 82 -5.59 5.79 26.47
N ARG A 83 -5.09 6.75 27.27
CA ARG A 83 -3.78 6.65 27.93
C ARG A 83 -3.75 5.53 28.97
N PHE A 84 -4.78 5.42 29.81
CA PHE A 84 -4.85 4.40 30.86
C PHE A 84 -4.95 2.98 30.27
N ARG A 85 -5.68 2.82 29.16
CA ARG A 85 -5.73 1.54 28.43
C ARG A 85 -4.37 1.09 27.90
N TYR A 86 -3.55 2.01 27.38
CA TYR A 86 -2.18 1.66 26.96
C TYR A 86 -1.26 1.30 28.13
N PHE A 87 -1.44 1.93 29.30
CA PHE A 87 -0.70 1.55 30.51
C PHE A 87 -1.12 0.18 31.05
N LYS A 88 -2.42 -0.14 31.00
CA LYS A 88 -2.92 -1.46 31.39
C LYS A 88 -2.34 -2.59 30.53
N ASP A 89 -2.07 -2.30 29.26
CA ASP A 89 -1.44 -3.23 28.31
C ASP A 89 0.00 -2.78 27.93
N ILE A 90 0.84 -2.60 28.95
CA ILE A 90 2.20 -2.09 28.78
C ILE A 90 3.07 -3.05 27.95
N GLY A 91 2.84 -4.36 28.07
CA GLY A 91 3.56 -5.39 27.33
C GLY A 91 3.39 -5.24 25.82
N ASN A 92 2.14 -5.23 25.33
CA ASN A 92 1.89 -5.03 23.91
C ASN A 92 2.30 -3.62 23.45
N THR A 93 2.17 -2.61 24.31
CA THR A 93 2.57 -1.24 23.98
C THR A 93 4.08 -1.17 23.73
N ILE A 94 4.91 -1.70 24.64
CA ILE A 94 6.37 -1.74 24.49
C ILE A 94 6.76 -2.50 23.22
N LEU A 95 6.20 -3.70 23.00
CA LEU A 95 6.50 -4.53 21.83
C LEU A 95 6.19 -3.79 20.51
N ASN A 96 5.06 -3.09 20.44
CA ASN A 96 4.61 -2.37 19.25
C ASN A 96 5.26 -0.98 19.05
N THR A 97 6.01 -0.46 20.02
CA THR A 97 6.74 0.81 19.84
C THR A 97 7.87 0.69 18.80
N ARG A 98 8.64 1.77 18.55
CA ARG A 98 9.82 1.67 17.68
C ARG A 98 11.00 1.04 18.43
N TRP A 99 11.94 0.43 17.72
CA TRP A 99 13.15 -0.19 18.29
C TRP A 99 13.88 0.70 19.31
N ARG A 100 14.04 2.00 18.99
CA ARG A 100 14.70 2.97 19.87
C ARG A 100 14.03 3.06 21.24
N TRP A 101 12.69 3.02 21.29
CA TRP A 101 11.94 3.14 22.54
C TRP A 101 12.02 1.89 23.40
N ILE A 102 12.09 0.70 22.78
CA ILE A 102 12.37 -0.54 23.51
C ILE A 102 13.74 -0.48 24.18
N LEU A 103 14.78 -0.13 23.42
CA LEU A 103 16.14 -0.04 23.95
C LEU A 103 16.23 1.01 25.08
N ILE A 104 15.64 2.20 24.86
CA ILE A 104 15.60 3.25 25.89
C ILE A 104 14.85 2.77 27.14
N SER A 105 13.70 2.11 26.99
CA SER A 105 12.91 1.60 28.12
C SER A 105 13.70 0.61 28.98
N ILE A 106 14.52 -0.23 28.35
CA ILE A 106 15.36 -1.20 29.06
C ILE A 106 16.54 -0.51 29.75
N CYS A 107 17.22 0.42 29.07
CA CYS A 107 18.29 1.21 29.70
C CYS A 107 17.77 1.96 30.94
N VAL A 108 16.57 2.54 30.86
CA VAL A 108 15.92 3.22 31.98
C VAL A 108 15.57 2.23 33.09
N ALA A 109 15.02 1.05 32.78
CA ALA A 109 14.70 0.03 33.78
C ALA A 109 15.95 -0.45 34.55
N ASN A 110 17.06 -0.70 33.83
CA ASN A 110 18.34 -1.07 34.45
C ASN A 110 18.90 0.07 35.30
N ALA A 111 18.87 1.32 34.81
CA ALA A 111 19.33 2.48 35.58
C ALA A 111 18.54 2.67 36.88
N ILE A 112 17.20 2.51 36.83
CA ILE A 112 16.33 2.56 38.01
C ILE A 112 16.69 1.44 38.98
N ALA A 113 16.89 0.21 38.49
CA ALA A 113 17.29 -0.92 39.33
C ALA A 113 18.64 -0.65 40.03
N TYR A 114 19.65 -0.14 39.32
CA TYR A 114 20.94 0.22 39.93
C TYR A 114 20.78 1.22 41.07
N VAL A 115 19.96 2.26 40.91
CA VAL A 115 19.76 3.28 41.95
C VAL A 115 18.98 2.71 43.14
N ILE A 116 17.95 1.90 42.91
CA ILE A 116 17.14 1.29 43.99
C ILE A 116 18.01 0.35 44.83
N PHE A 117 18.77 -0.55 44.19
CA PHE A 117 19.63 -1.47 44.92
C PHE A 117 20.81 -0.75 45.59
N ALA A 118 21.38 0.29 44.99
CA ALA A 118 22.36 1.15 45.65
C ALA A 118 21.81 1.80 46.93
N GLY A 119 20.56 2.29 46.88
CA GLY A 119 19.86 2.81 48.05
C GLY A 119 19.64 1.75 49.14
N MET A 120 19.31 0.50 48.76
CA MET A 120 19.18 -0.60 49.72
C MET A 120 20.52 -1.00 50.35
N TRP A 121 21.60 -1.05 49.57
CA TRP A 121 22.95 -1.29 50.08
C TRP A 121 23.39 -0.20 51.06
N MET A 122 23.14 1.07 50.72
CA MET A 122 23.40 2.19 51.63
C MET A 122 22.55 2.11 52.90
N LEU A 123 21.27 1.71 52.78
CA LEU A 123 20.39 1.53 53.94
C LEU A 123 20.90 0.44 54.89
N ILE A 124 21.38 -0.70 54.35
CA ILE A 124 21.98 -1.76 55.16
C ILE A 124 23.23 -1.25 55.88
N ALA A 125 24.11 -0.54 55.17
CA ALA A 125 25.31 0.03 55.76
C ALA A 125 24.98 1.00 56.91
N VAL A 126 23.97 1.84 56.75
CA VAL A 126 23.54 2.78 57.82
C VAL A 126 22.92 2.04 59.01
N ILE A 127 22.12 1.00 58.79
CA ILE A 127 21.50 0.23 59.87
C ILE A 127 22.54 -0.56 60.68
N ASN A 128 23.56 -1.10 60.02
CA ASN A 128 24.62 -1.87 60.66
C ASN A 128 25.79 -1.01 61.19
N ASP A 129 25.65 0.31 61.09
CA ASP A 129 26.69 1.27 61.46
C ASP A 129 28.04 1.02 60.74
N ASP A 130 27.93 0.62 59.45
CA ASP A 130 28.82 0.92 58.31
C ASP A 130 30.12 1.69 58.63
N HIS A 131 29.91 2.90 59.17
CA HIS A 131 30.84 4.02 59.08
C HIS A 131 31.44 4.44 60.42
N ASP A 132 30.87 4.01 61.54
CA ASP A 132 31.33 4.37 62.88
C ASP A 132 32.17 3.22 63.47
N GLU A 133 33.48 3.23 63.21
CA GLU A 133 34.42 2.22 63.73
C GLU A 133 34.40 2.15 65.27
N GLU A 134 34.12 3.26 65.94
CA GLU A 134 34.09 3.38 67.41
C GLU A 134 32.84 2.72 68.04
N ARG A 135 31.71 2.67 67.32
CA ARG A 135 30.48 2.01 67.77
C ARG A 135 30.44 0.53 67.42
N ARG A 136 31.11 0.12 66.34
CA ARG A 136 31.08 -1.27 65.87
C ARG A 136 31.94 -2.21 66.72
N GLY A 137 33.08 -1.73 67.25
CA GLY A 137 34.06 -2.62 67.89
C GLY A 137 34.64 -3.63 66.90
N ASP A 138 34.85 -4.88 67.32
CA ASP A 138 35.53 -5.94 66.53
C ASP A 138 34.64 -6.63 65.46
N TYR A 139 33.37 -6.24 65.28
CA TYR A 139 32.51 -6.86 64.27
C TYR A 139 32.90 -6.43 62.85
N PRO A 140 32.85 -7.32 61.83
CA PRO A 140 33.14 -6.94 60.45
C PRO A 140 31.99 -6.09 59.85
N PRO A 141 32.26 -5.05 59.03
CA PRO A 141 31.24 -4.34 58.26
C PRO A 141 30.43 -5.29 57.36
N CYS A 142 29.14 -4.99 57.15
CA CYS A 142 28.31 -5.74 56.19
C CYS A 142 28.78 -5.53 54.75
N ILE A 143 29.35 -4.36 54.42
CA ILE A 143 29.87 -4.03 53.09
C ILE A 143 31.28 -3.45 53.20
N TYR A 144 32.26 -4.10 52.55
CA TYR A 144 33.64 -3.62 52.50
C TYR A 144 33.91 -2.73 51.28
N GLY A 145 34.87 -1.81 51.43
CA GLY A 145 35.47 -1.07 50.30
C GLY A 145 34.73 0.19 49.84
N THR A 146 33.70 0.64 50.54
CA THR A 146 33.01 1.90 50.20
C THR A 146 32.33 2.58 51.39
N THR A 147 32.37 3.90 51.41
CA THR A 147 31.61 4.77 52.33
C THR A 147 30.73 5.80 51.62
N SER A 148 30.80 5.88 50.29
CA SER A 148 30.09 6.87 49.48
C SER A 148 28.93 6.24 48.71
N PHE A 149 27.89 7.05 48.41
CA PHE A 149 26.78 6.61 47.56
C PHE A 149 27.26 6.09 46.19
N THR A 150 28.27 6.74 45.61
CA THR A 150 28.86 6.33 44.32
C THR A 150 29.47 4.92 44.40
N GLY A 151 30.07 4.55 45.53
CA GLY A 151 30.58 3.20 45.70
C GLY A 151 29.48 2.17 45.93
N TYR A 152 28.39 2.49 46.63
CA TYR A 152 27.21 1.61 46.69
C TYR A 152 26.52 1.46 45.33
N LEU A 153 26.51 2.52 44.52
CA LEU A 153 26.03 2.49 43.14
C LEU A 153 26.90 1.59 42.27
N LEU A 154 28.22 1.67 42.42
CA LEU A 154 29.15 0.80 41.71
C LEU A 154 28.95 -0.67 42.12
N LEU A 155 28.84 -0.96 43.42
CA LEU A 155 28.53 -2.29 43.94
C LEU A 155 27.21 -2.84 43.36
N SER A 156 26.17 -2.00 43.31
CA SER A 156 24.89 -2.38 42.72
C SER A 156 25.03 -2.69 41.23
N MET A 157 25.70 -1.82 40.46
CA MET A 157 25.93 -2.02 39.03
C MET A 157 26.72 -3.29 38.75
N THR A 158 27.84 -3.51 39.45
CA THR A 158 28.72 -4.67 39.23
C THR A 158 28.07 -5.98 39.63
N THR A 159 27.20 -5.94 40.64
CA THR A 159 26.46 -7.13 41.10
C THR A 159 25.31 -7.46 40.15
N LEU A 160 24.53 -6.45 39.72
CA LEU A 160 23.41 -6.67 38.81
C LEU A 160 23.89 -7.03 37.40
N SER A 161 24.99 -6.45 36.92
CA SER A 161 25.60 -6.81 35.63
C SER A 161 26.49 -8.06 35.68
N THR A 162 26.66 -8.67 36.86
CA THR A 162 27.52 -9.86 37.08
C THR A 162 29.00 -9.67 36.71
N ILE A 163 29.50 -8.43 36.66
CA ILE A 163 30.92 -8.14 36.40
C ILE A 163 31.78 -8.47 37.63
N GLY A 164 31.31 -8.11 38.82
CA GLY A 164 31.93 -8.51 40.09
C GLY A 164 33.42 -8.22 40.24
N TYR A 165 33.87 -6.97 40.07
CA TYR A 165 35.30 -6.60 40.19
C TYR A 165 35.95 -6.96 41.54
N GLY A 166 35.17 -7.19 42.60
CA GLY A 166 35.66 -7.63 43.91
C GLY A 166 36.28 -6.52 44.79
N ALA A 167 36.34 -5.27 44.31
CA ALA A 167 36.81 -4.14 45.11
C ALA A 167 35.84 -3.75 46.25
N GLN A 168 34.55 -4.02 46.04
CA GLN A 168 33.48 -3.84 47.02
C GLN A 168 32.71 -5.15 47.07
N PHE A 169 32.45 -5.66 48.28
CA PHE A 169 31.74 -6.92 48.43
C PHE A 169 30.98 -6.98 49.77
N PRO A 170 29.81 -7.65 49.78
CA PRO A 170 29.08 -7.95 51.00
C PRO A 170 29.73 -9.08 51.82
N THR A 171 29.59 -9.04 53.14
CA THR A 171 30.04 -10.11 54.06
C THR A 171 28.86 -10.86 54.69
N GLU A 172 29.15 -11.74 55.66
CA GLU A 172 28.22 -12.66 56.34
C GLU A 172 27.22 -11.96 57.28
N CYS A 173 26.49 -10.99 56.74
CA CYS A 173 25.50 -10.17 57.42
C CYS A 173 24.09 -10.58 56.96
N GLN A 174 23.17 -10.83 57.90
CA GLN A 174 21.83 -11.35 57.59
C GLN A 174 21.02 -10.51 56.56
N PRO A 175 20.93 -9.17 56.66
CA PRO A 175 20.23 -8.38 55.63
C PRO A 175 20.95 -8.38 54.27
N SER A 176 22.26 -8.63 54.25
CA SER A 176 23.10 -8.56 53.06
C SER A 176 22.77 -9.66 52.05
N TRP A 177 22.69 -10.93 52.48
CA TRP A 177 22.36 -12.03 51.58
C TRP A 177 20.91 -11.96 51.06
N MET A 178 19.98 -11.37 51.83
CA MET A 178 18.59 -11.15 51.39
C MET A 178 18.52 -10.14 50.24
N VAL A 179 19.19 -8.99 50.37
CA VAL A 179 19.25 -7.98 49.30
C VAL A 179 20.00 -8.53 48.09
N LEU A 180 21.10 -9.25 48.30
CA LEU A 180 21.83 -9.92 47.21
C LEU A 180 20.93 -10.90 46.44
N THR A 181 20.14 -11.71 47.15
CA THR A 181 19.22 -12.67 46.53
C THR A 181 18.09 -11.97 45.78
N LEU A 182 17.51 -10.92 46.36
CA LEU A 182 16.48 -10.11 45.70
C LEU A 182 17.04 -9.40 44.45
N GLN A 183 18.28 -8.94 44.52
CA GLN A 183 18.99 -8.32 43.41
C GLN A 183 19.21 -9.30 42.26
N ALA A 184 19.66 -10.52 42.57
CA ALA A 184 19.83 -11.58 41.58
C ALA A 184 18.50 -11.95 40.90
N LEU A 185 17.42 -12.12 41.67
CA LEU A 185 16.10 -12.44 41.13
C LEU A 185 15.57 -11.33 40.22
N THR A 186 15.76 -10.07 40.61
CA THR A 186 15.35 -8.91 39.82
C THR A 186 16.16 -8.81 38.53
N ASN A 187 17.46 -9.15 38.57
CA ASN A 187 18.28 -9.17 37.36
C ASN A 187 17.75 -10.16 36.33
N VAL A 188 17.52 -11.41 36.75
CA VAL A 188 16.99 -12.47 35.88
C VAL A 188 15.64 -12.06 35.29
N ALA A 189 14.79 -11.39 36.06
CA ALA A 189 13.51 -10.88 35.57
C ALA A 189 13.67 -9.80 34.50
N ILE A 190 14.55 -8.81 34.71
CA ILE A 190 14.77 -7.71 33.75
C ILE A 190 15.45 -8.22 32.47
N GLU A 191 16.50 -9.04 32.60
CA GLU A 191 17.20 -9.64 31.46
C GLU A 191 16.29 -10.59 30.67
N GLY A 192 15.51 -11.43 31.37
CA GLY A 192 14.52 -12.31 30.74
C GLY A 192 13.46 -11.52 29.96
N ALA A 193 12.98 -10.41 30.52
CA ALA A 193 12.05 -9.51 29.83
C ALA A 193 12.66 -8.87 28.58
N LEU A 194 13.94 -8.47 28.63
CA LEU A 194 14.68 -7.93 27.48
C LEU A 194 14.78 -8.95 26.34
N ILE A 195 15.28 -10.16 26.63
CA ILE A 195 15.46 -11.21 25.63
C ILE A 195 14.12 -11.55 24.99
N THR A 196 13.07 -11.70 25.82
CA THR A 196 11.70 -11.97 25.35
C THR A 196 11.18 -10.85 24.46
N ALA A 197 11.32 -9.59 24.87
CA ALA A 197 10.83 -8.46 24.10
C ALA A 197 11.54 -8.31 22.73
N VAL A 198 12.84 -8.55 22.70
CA VAL A 198 13.64 -8.55 21.46
C VAL A 198 13.21 -9.71 20.57
N PHE A 199 13.12 -10.93 21.11
CA PHE A 199 12.73 -12.12 20.38
C PHE A 199 11.35 -11.96 19.74
N VAL A 200 10.33 -11.58 20.52
CA VAL A 200 8.96 -11.38 20.01
C VAL A 200 8.93 -10.35 18.89
N LYS A 201 9.70 -9.26 19.04
CA LYS A 201 9.74 -8.19 18.03
C LYS A 201 10.50 -8.58 16.76
N MET A 202 11.56 -9.37 16.88
CA MET A 202 12.30 -9.89 15.72
C MET A 202 11.47 -10.92 14.95
N SER A 203 10.74 -11.77 15.66
CA SER A 203 9.87 -12.79 15.08
C SER A 203 8.68 -12.19 14.34
N LYS A 204 8.25 -10.98 14.71
CA LYS A 204 7.13 -10.29 14.07
C LYS A 204 7.44 -9.97 12.59
N PRO A 205 6.64 -10.44 11.62
CA PRO A 205 6.90 -10.20 10.21
C PRO A 205 6.86 -8.71 9.90
N ASN A 206 7.99 -8.19 9.40
CA ASN A 206 8.12 -6.77 9.11
C ASN A 206 7.43 -6.45 7.78
N ASN A 207 6.22 -5.87 7.82
CA ASN A 207 5.45 -5.43 6.64
C ASN A 207 5.95 -4.10 6.04
N LYS A 208 7.27 -3.95 5.95
CA LYS A 208 7.88 -2.89 5.15
C LYS A 208 7.71 -3.21 3.67
N ASN A 209 7.01 -2.32 2.96
CA ASN A 209 6.84 -2.24 1.51
C ASN A 209 5.86 -3.22 0.84
N PRO A 210 4.56 -3.24 1.22
CA PRO A 210 3.54 -4.01 0.47
C PRO A 210 3.29 -3.45 -0.95
N LEU A 211 3.83 -2.26 -1.27
CA LEU A 211 3.66 -1.58 -2.57
C LEU A 211 4.16 -2.38 -3.78
N LYS A 212 5.05 -3.35 -3.59
CA LYS A 212 5.56 -4.20 -4.68
C LYS A 212 4.78 -5.51 -4.86
N MET A 213 3.88 -5.83 -3.94
CA MET A 213 3.13 -7.09 -3.97
C MET A 213 1.90 -7.03 -4.86
N PHE A 214 1.27 -5.87 -4.95
CA PHE A 214 0.06 -5.67 -5.74
C PHE A 214 0.37 -4.88 -7.01
N SER A 215 -0.39 -5.10 -8.08
CA SER A 215 -0.32 -4.26 -9.27
C SER A 215 -0.69 -2.81 -8.93
N ARG A 216 -0.08 -1.86 -9.64
CA ARG A 216 -0.39 -0.43 -9.45
C ARG A 216 -1.83 -0.11 -9.86
N LYS A 217 -2.26 -0.70 -10.97
CA LYS A 217 -3.60 -0.57 -11.54
C LYS A 217 -4.33 -1.90 -11.50
N ALA A 218 -5.65 -1.84 -11.48
CA ALA A 218 -6.51 -2.97 -11.84
C ALA A 218 -7.03 -2.73 -13.26
N VAL A 219 -7.41 -3.79 -13.95
CA VAL A 219 -7.91 -3.70 -15.32
C VAL A 219 -9.28 -4.36 -15.42
N ILE A 220 -10.09 -3.88 -16.35
CA ILE A 220 -11.37 -4.51 -16.70
C ILE A 220 -11.28 -4.93 -18.16
N SER A 221 -11.50 -6.23 -18.40
CA SER A 221 -11.50 -6.78 -19.75
C SER A 221 -12.47 -7.95 -19.91
N MET A 222 -12.78 -8.28 -21.15
CA MET A 222 -13.51 -9.49 -21.50
C MET A 222 -12.63 -10.72 -21.33
N ARG A 223 -13.15 -11.76 -20.69
CA ARG A 223 -12.51 -13.08 -20.58
C ARG A 223 -13.61 -14.14 -20.67
N ASP A 224 -13.48 -15.04 -21.64
CA ASP A 224 -14.43 -16.13 -21.90
C ASP A 224 -15.89 -15.64 -22.02
N GLY A 225 -16.11 -14.53 -22.73
CA GLY A 225 -17.44 -13.95 -22.93
C GLY A 225 -18.02 -13.17 -21.74
N VAL A 226 -17.27 -13.04 -20.63
CA VAL A 226 -17.72 -12.34 -19.42
C VAL A 226 -16.79 -11.16 -19.09
N LEU A 227 -17.37 -10.06 -18.65
CA LEU A 227 -16.65 -8.88 -18.22
C LEU A 227 -16.00 -9.14 -16.84
N CYS A 228 -14.69 -8.94 -16.73
CA CYS A 228 -13.91 -9.33 -15.56
C CYS A 228 -13.07 -8.17 -15.02
N LEU A 229 -13.08 -7.97 -13.71
CA LEU A 229 -12.12 -7.11 -13.01
C LEU A 229 -10.90 -7.95 -12.61
N ILE A 230 -9.70 -7.51 -13.01
CA ILE A 230 -8.47 -8.25 -12.82
C ILE A 230 -7.43 -7.37 -12.13
N PHE A 231 -6.75 -7.91 -11.12
CA PHE A 231 -5.56 -7.29 -10.52
C PHE A 231 -4.50 -8.35 -10.26
N ARG A 232 -3.22 -7.97 -10.27
CA ARG A 232 -2.12 -8.91 -10.04
C ARG A 232 -1.59 -8.86 -8.63
N ILE A 233 -1.26 -10.03 -8.10
CA ILE A 233 -0.58 -10.21 -6.83
C ILE A 233 0.69 -11.02 -7.05
N ARG A 234 1.77 -10.64 -6.37
CA ARG A 234 2.98 -11.44 -6.24
C ARG A 234 3.51 -11.35 -4.82
N ASP A 235 4.20 -12.40 -4.41
CA ASP A 235 4.88 -12.43 -3.12
C ASP A 235 6.36 -12.79 -3.29
N LEU A 236 7.19 -11.75 -3.44
CA LEU A 236 8.64 -11.90 -3.60
C LEU A 236 9.35 -12.45 -2.36
N LYS A 237 8.70 -12.46 -1.19
CA LYS A 237 9.32 -12.81 0.10
C LYS A 237 8.73 -14.06 0.75
N GLY A 238 7.77 -14.73 0.10
CA GLY A 238 7.13 -15.94 0.65
C GLY A 238 6.41 -15.71 2.00
N LYS A 239 5.89 -14.50 2.21
CA LYS A 239 5.16 -14.10 3.43
C LYS A 239 3.74 -14.66 3.52
N HIS A 240 3.14 -15.00 2.40
CA HIS A 240 1.76 -15.45 2.26
C HIS A 240 1.70 -16.77 1.49
N TRP A 241 2.79 -17.54 1.52
CA TRP A 241 2.93 -18.78 0.77
C TRP A 241 1.96 -19.86 1.25
N ALA A 242 1.87 -20.04 2.57
CA ALA A 242 0.99 -21.03 3.17
C ALA A 242 -0.37 -20.41 3.49
N ARG A 243 -1.44 -21.21 3.34
CA ARG A 243 -2.83 -20.81 3.64
C ARG A 243 -3.21 -19.44 3.06
N THR A 244 -2.84 -19.21 1.80
CA THR A 244 -3.17 -17.97 1.10
C THR A 244 -4.68 -17.79 0.97
N MET A 245 -5.19 -16.67 1.46
CA MET A 245 -6.57 -16.24 1.26
C MET A 245 -6.60 -14.81 0.74
N ILE A 246 -7.27 -14.61 -0.38
CA ILE A 246 -7.43 -13.29 -0.99
C ILE A 246 -8.90 -12.90 -0.88
N ARG A 247 -9.14 -11.69 -0.39
CA ARG A 247 -10.47 -11.08 -0.26
C ARG A 247 -10.45 -9.74 -0.96
N ALA A 248 -11.53 -9.42 -1.67
CA ALA A 248 -11.74 -8.13 -2.27
C ALA A 248 -13.09 -7.57 -1.82
N VAL A 249 -13.11 -6.32 -1.39
CA VAL A 249 -14.27 -5.65 -0.83
C VAL A 249 -14.46 -4.32 -1.54
N LEU A 250 -15.63 -4.11 -2.13
CA LEU A 250 -16.04 -2.85 -2.70
C LEU A 250 -16.59 -1.95 -1.59
N ILE A 251 -16.06 -0.75 -1.47
CA ILE A 251 -16.49 0.28 -0.54
C ILE A 251 -17.12 1.41 -1.35
N LYS A 252 -18.43 1.62 -1.19
CA LYS A 252 -19.18 2.67 -1.87
C LYS A 252 -20.18 3.34 -0.93
N ARG A 253 -20.61 4.55 -1.29
CA ARG A 253 -21.74 5.22 -0.64
C ARG A 253 -23.04 4.66 -1.20
N ARG A 254 -24.00 4.38 -0.31
CA ARG A 254 -25.32 3.84 -0.66
C ARG A 254 -26.35 4.40 0.31
N ASN A 255 -27.58 4.59 -0.15
CA ASN A 255 -28.71 4.78 0.76
C ASN A 255 -29.38 3.41 0.99
N SER A 256 -29.72 3.11 2.24
CA SER A 256 -30.49 1.93 2.60
C SER A 256 -31.91 2.04 2.01
N PRO A 257 -32.62 0.92 1.81
CA PRO A 257 -34.02 0.96 1.36
C PRO A 257 -34.93 1.70 2.37
N GLU A 258 -34.55 1.75 3.64
CA GLU A 258 -35.21 2.52 4.71
C GLU A 258 -34.87 4.02 4.68
N GLY A 259 -33.99 4.46 3.77
CA GLY A 259 -33.60 5.86 3.61
C GLY A 259 -32.38 6.30 4.43
N GLU A 260 -31.71 5.39 5.15
CA GLU A 260 -30.50 5.73 5.91
C GLU A 260 -29.28 5.88 4.97
N PRO A 261 -28.58 7.01 4.98
CA PRO A 261 -27.39 7.20 4.14
C PRO A 261 -26.18 6.46 4.73
N LEU A 262 -25.82 5.33 4.13
CA LEU A 262 -24.63 4.55 4.47
C LEU A 262 -23.40 5.13 3.75
N ALA A 263 -22.59 5.88 4.51
CA ALA A 263 -21.41 6.56 3.97
C ALA A 263 -20.29 5.60 3.51
N TYR A 264 -20.19 4.41 4.10
CA TYR A 264 -19.18 3.39 3.78
C TYR A 264 -19.82 1.99 3.84
N TYR A 265 -20.49 1.60 2.77
CA TYR A 265 -21.07 0.26 2.64
C TYR A 265 -20.03 -0.70 2.05
N PHE A 266 -19.86 -1.86 2.69
CA PHE A 266 -18.89 -2.89 2.30
C PHE A 266 -19.61 -4.05 1.60
N GLU A 267 -19.24 -4.31 0.35
CA GLU A 267 -19.76 -5.44 -0.43
C GLU A 267 -18.61 -6.35 -0.85
N ASN A 268 -18.72 -7.64 -0.55
CA ASN A 268 -17.68 -8.61 -0.94
C ASN A 268 -17.74 -8.90 -2.44
N LEU A 269 -16.59 -8.84 -3.11
CA LEU A 269 -16.45 -9.26 -4.50
C LEU A 269 -16.08 -10.74 -4.55
N LYS A 270 -16.87 -11.55 -5.25
CA LYS A 270 -16.64 -12.98 -5.42
C LYS A 270 -15.46 -13.22 -6.36
N LEU A 271 -14.34 -13.67 -5.82
CA LEU A 271 -13.13 -13.97 -6.59
C LEU A 271 -13.17 -15.41 -7.13
N GLU A 272 -12.56 -15.63 -8.28
CA GLU A 272 -12.31 -17.00 -8.76
C GLU A 272 -11.31 -17.72 -7.84
N LYS A 273 -11.43 -19.06 -7.77
CA LYS A 273 -10.51 -19.89 -6.98
C LYS A 273 -9.09 -19.70 -7.52
N GLN A 274 -8.17 -19.38 -6.63
CA GLN A 274 -6.77 -19.10 -7.00
C GLN A 274 -5.89 -20.30 -6.68
N GLY A 275 -4.83 -20.47 -7.47
CA GLY A 275 -3.76 -21.40 -7.18
C GLY A 275 -2.76 -20.85 -6.16
N LEU A 276 -1.62 -21.54 -6.04
CA LEU A 276 -0.50 -21.15 -5.20
C LEU A 276 0.22 -19.92 -5.76
N LEU A 277 0.66 -18.99 -4.89
CA LEU A 277 1.46 -17.80 -5.24
C LEU A 277 2.93 -18.16 -5.59
N LEU A 278 3.13 -19.08 -6.53
CA LEU A 278 4.47 -19.44 -7.03
C LEU A 278 5.06 -18.35 -7.94
N TRP A 279 4.21 -17.73 -8.75
CA TRP A 279 4.53 -16.62 -9.64
C TRP A 279 3.45 -15.55 -9.54
N PRO A 280 3.60 -14.37 -10.18
CA PRO A 280 2.55 -13.36 -10.21
C PRO A 280 1.20 -13.91 -10.69
N LEU A 281 0.20 -13.89 -9.81
CA LEU A 281 -1.15 -14.38 -10.11
C LEU A 281 -2.06 -13.24 -10.53
N GLU A 282 -2.84 -13.48 -11.58
CA GLU A 282 -3.98 -12.65 -11.96
C GLU A 282 -5.21 -13.08 -11.17
N ILE A 283 -5.67 -12.21 -10.28
CA ILE A 283 -6.87 -12.43 -9.51
C ILE A 283 -8.05 -11.89 -10.28
N VAL A 284 -8.98 -12.76 -10.62
CA VAL A 284 -10.13 -12.47 -11.47
C VAL A 284 -11.40 -12.41 -10.64
N HIS A 285 -12.14 -11.32 -10.80
CA HIS A 285 -13.52 -11.18 -10.35
C HIS A 285 -14.42 -11.11 -11.59
N LYS A 286 -15.23 -12.15 -11.81
CA LYS A 286 -16.26 -12.16 -12.86
C LYS A 286 -17.40 -11.22 -12.45
N ILE A 287 -17.71 -10.26 -13.30
CA ILE A 287 -18.82 -9.32 -13.10
C ILE A 287 -20.08 -10.00 -13.62
N THR A 288 -20.69 -10.85 -12.79
CA THR A 288 -21.98 -11.51 -13.04
C THR A 288 -23.13 -10.70 -12.45
N TYR A 289 -24.38 -11.16 -12.63
CA TYR A 289 -25.58 -10.51 -12.07
C TYR A 289 -25.53 -10.31 -10.55
N ASP A 290 -24.86 -11.20 -9.82
CA ASP A 290 -24.63 -11.10 -8.37
C ASP A 290 -23.54 -10.07 -7.99
N SER A 291 -22.74 -9.60 -8.96
CA SER A 291 -21.65 -8.66 -8.67
C SER A 291 -22.20 -7.27 -8.38
N PRO A 292 -21.70 -6.58 -7.35
CA PRO A 292 -22.08 -5.20 -7.09
C PRO A 292 -21.60 -4.21 -8.17
N MET A 293 -20.77 -4.67 -9.12
CA MET A 293 -20.32 -3.91 -10.28
C MET A 293 -21.11 -4.22 -11.56
N TRP A 294 -22.20 -4.99 -11.47
CA TRP A 294 -23.00 -5.41 -12.63
C TRP A 294 -23.48 -4.25 -13.52
N THR A 295 -23.94 -3.17 -12.90
CA THR A 295 -24.45 -1.97 -13.59
C THR A 295 -23.36 -0.96 -13.97
N MET A 296 -22.09 -1.28 -13.71
CA MET A 296 -20.99 -0.34 -13.91
C MET A 296 -20.58 -0.28 -15.39
N SER A 297 -20.78 0.89 -16.02
CA SER A 297 -20.27 1.21 -17.35
C SER A 297 -18.93 1.97 -17.27
N PRO A 298 -18.15 2.10 -18.36
CA PRO A 298 -16.91 2.88 -18.36
C PRO A 298 -17.12 4.34 -17.93
N GLN A 299 -18.21 4.96 -18.38
CA GLN A 299 -18.55 6.35 -18.04
C GLN A 299 -18.93 6.46 -16.56
N LEU A 300 -19.70 5.48 -16.05
CA LEU A 300 -20.11 5.44 -14.64
C LEU A 300 -18.91 5.16 -13.72
N LEU A 301 -17.99 4.30 -14.14
CA LEU A 301 -16.77 4.00 -13.40
C LEU A 301 -15.94 5.27 -13.16
N TYR A 302 -15.80 6.13 -14.17
CA TYR A 302 -15.06 7.38 -14.03
C TYR A 302 -15.75 8.39 -13.10
N LYS A 303 -17.09 8.48 -13.16
CA LYS A 303 -17.88 9.43 -12.36
C LYS A 303 -18.08 8.97 -10.90
N THR A 304 -18.22 7.67 -10.68
CA THR A 304 -18.56 7.11 -9.37
C THR A 304 -17.37 7.16 -8.43
N ARG A 305 -17.61 7.56 -7.18
CA ARG A 305 -16.62 7.47 -6.11
C ARG A 305 -16.79 6.17 -5.35
N PHE A 306 -15.87 5.24 -5.56
CA PHE A 306 -15.77 3.99 -4.83
C PHE A 306 -14.29 3.62 -4.64
N GLU A 307 -14.05 2.71 -3.71
CA GLU A 307 -12.72 2.16 -3.42
C GLU A 307 -12.82 0.64 -3.30
N ILE A 308 -12.00 -0.10 -4.04
CA ILE A 308 -11.90 -1.56 -3.92
C ILE A 308 -10.71 -1.88 -3.02
N MET A 309 -10.99 -2.39 -1.83
CA MET A 309 -9.98 -2.86 -0.90
C MET A 309 -9.66 -4.32 -1.18
N VAL A 310 -8.39 -4.63 -1.39
CA VAL A 310 -7.90 -6.00 -1.56
C VAL A 310 -7.06 -6.36 -0.36
N ILE A 311 -7.35 -7.51 0.24
CA ILE A 311 -6.71 -8.05 1.42
C ILE A 311 -6.14 -9.42 1.07
N LEU A 312 -4.85 -9.59 1.30
CA LEU A 312 -4.11 -10.83 1.17
C LEU A 312 -3.71 -11.29 2.58
N GLU A 313 -4.25 -12.43 2.98
CA GLU A 313 -3.93 -13.12 4.21
C GLU A 313 -3.15 -14.39 3.88
N GLY A 314 -2.17 -14.73 4.69
CA GLY A 314 -1.41 -15.97 4.54
C GLY A 314 -0.30 -16.06 5.57
N ASP A 315 0.26 -17.25 5.70
CA ASP A 315 1.28 -17.56 6.68
C ASP A 315 2.67 -17.54 6.03
N SER A 316 3.62 -16.92 6.72
CA SER A 316 5.00 -16.80 6.24
C SER A 316 5.72 -18.15 6.36
N ILE A 317 6.35 -18.63 5.30
CA ILE A 317 7.05 -19.93 5.33
C ILE A 317 8.20 -19.94 6.34
N THR A 318 8.87 -18.80 6.52
CA THR A 318 10.06 -18.68 7.36
C THR A 318 9.76 -18.57 8.85
N THR A 319 8.64 -17.96 9.23
CA THR A 319 8.30 -17.68 10.63
C THR A 319 7.06 -18.43 11.11
N GLY A 320 6.27 -19.02 10.21
CA GLY A 320 4.98 -19.64 10.51
C GLY A 320 3.94 -18.66 11.04
N GLN A 321 4.23 -17.35 11.07
CA GLN A 321 3.32 -16.34 11.60
C GLN A 321 2.36 -15.84 10.52
N PRO A 322 1.09 -15.57 10.87
CA PRO A 322 0.13 -15.00 9.94
C PRO A 322 0.54 -13.57 9.57
N SER A 323 0.54 -13.29 8.28
CA SER A 323 0.80 -11.99 7.69
C SER A 323 -0.43 -11.53 6.92
N GLN A 324 -0.75 -10.25 7.06
CA GLN A 324 -1.78 -9.59 6.27
C GLN A 324 -1.16 -8.42 5.50
N SER A 325 -1.41 -8.41 4.19
CA SER A 325 -1.03 -7.33 3.28
C SER A 325 -2.28 -6.83 2.58
N GLN A 326 -2.42 -5.52 2.44
CA GLN A 326 -3.62 -4.94 1.86
C GLN A 326 -3.29 -3.77 0.94
N THR A 327 -4.18 -3.48 0.01
CA THR A 327 -4.09 -2.34 -0.92
C THR A 327 -5.49 -1.86 -1.29
N SER A 328 -5.58 -0.68 -1.89
CA SER A 328 -6.81 -0.09 -2.40
C SER A 328 -6.71 0.17 -3.89
N TYR A 329 -7.81 0.07 -4.63
CA TYR A 329 -7.95 0.58 -6.00
C TYR A 329 -9.07 1.60 -6.05
N MET A 330 -8.75 2.82 -6.49
CA MET A 330 -9.74 3.85 -6.78
C MET A 330 -10.23 3.75 -8.21
N ASN A 331 -11.34 4.41 -8.51
CA ASN A 331 -11.86 4.58 -9.88
C ASN A 331 -10.77 4.94 -10.91
N LYS A 332 -9.89 5.91 -10.62
CA LYS A 332 -8.80 6.34 -11.52
C LYS A 332 -7.68 5.30 -11.70
N GLU A 333 -7.61 4.32 -10.81
CA GLU A 333 -6.59 3.26 -10.83
C GLU A 333 -7.13 1.97 -11.47
N ILE A 334 -8.37 1.99 -11.98
CA ILE A 334 -8.98 0.91 -12.74
C ILE A 334 -9.00 1.34 -14.21
N SER A 335 -8.41 0.55 -15.09
CA SER A 335 -8.33 0.84 -16.53
C SER A 335 -9.25 -0.10 -17.30
N TRP A 336 -10.25 0.46 -17.98
CA TRP A 336 -11.21 -0.29 -18.80
C TRP A 336 -10.64 -0.58 -20.18
N GLY A 337 -10.78 -1.81 -20.67
CA GLY A 337 -10.26 -2.24 -21.96
C GLY A 337 -8.76 -2.44 -22.00
N TYR A 338 -8.20 -2.81 -20.86
CA TYR A 338 -6.79 -3.17 -20.76
C TYR A 338 -6.66 -4.60 -20.26
N ARG A 339 -5.59 -5.26 -20.68
CA ARG A 339 -5.13 -6.54 -20.16
C ARG A 339 -3.70 -6.39 -19.67
N PHE A 340 -3.29 -7.21 -18.72
CA PHE A 340 -1.90 -7.21 -18.31
C PHE A 340 -1.00 -8.02 -19.26
N VAL A 341 0.21 -7.52 -19.50
CA VAL A 341 1.22 -8.21 -20.33
C VAL A 341 1.73 -9.46 -19.60
N PRO A 342 1.81 -10.64 -20.24
CA PRO A 342 2.41 -11.82 -19.62
C PRO A 342 3.82 -11.52 -19.09
N CYS A 343 4.07 -11.85 -17.82
CA CYS A 343 5.35 -11.57 -17.13
C CYS A 343 6.14 -12.83 -16.77
N VAL A 344 5.65 -14.01 -17.17
CA VAL A 344 6.33 -15.29 -16.96
C VAL A 344 6.66 -15.86 -18.33
N SER A 345 7.93 -16.12 -18.56
CA SER A 345 8.45 -16.77 -19.76
C SER A 345 9.21 -18.03 -19.36
N TYR A 346 9.22 -19.03 -20.25
CA TYR A 346 10.04 -20.22 -20.05
C TYR A 346 11.31 -20.06 -20.86
N ASP A 347 12.45 -20.05 -20.17
CA ASP A 347 13.75 -20.05 -20.82
C ASP A 347 14.12 -21.48 -21.21
N LYS A 348 14.28 -21.70 -22.50
CA LYS A 348 14.62 -23.01 -23.07
C LYS A 348 16.10 -23.36 -22.87
N GLU A 349 16.96 -22.36 -22.68
CA GLU A 349 18.41 -22.57 -22.56
C GLU A 349 18.77 -23.04 -21.14
N GLU A 350 18.25 -22.34 -20.13
CA GLU A 350 18.48 -22.69 -18.72
C GLU A 350 17.45 -23.68 -18.14
N HIS A 351 16.44 -24.07 -18.94
CA HIS A 351 15.31 -24.91 -18.51
C HIS A 351 14.51 -24.36 -17.32
N ASN A 352 14.52 -23.04 -17.12
CA ASN A 352 13.93 -22.37 -15.97
C ASN A 352 12.77 -21.44 -16.37
N TYR A 353 11.82 -21.23 -15.45
CA TYR A 353 10.80 -20.18 -15.61
C TYR A 353 11.36 -18.84 -15.11
N VAL A 354 11.41 -17.85 -16.01
CA VAL A 354 11.92 -16.52 -15.72
C VAL A 354 10.74 -15.56 -15.53
N ILE A 355 10.78 -14.78 -14.44
CA ILE A 355 9.77 -13.78 -14.12
C ILE A 355 10.34 -12.40 -14.44
N GLU A 356 9.75 -11.73 -15.42
CA GLU A 356 10.16 -10.38 -15.83
C GLU A 356 9.46 -9.33 -14.97
N ASP A 357 10.19 -8.81 -13.99
CA ASP A 357 9.69 -7.89 -12.97
C ASP A 357 9.16 -6.56 -13.53
N GLU A 358 9.66 -6.13 -14.68
CA GLU A 358 9.27 -4.90 -15.37
C GLU A 358 7.83 -5.00 -15.93
N LYS A 359 7.49 -6.16 -16.51
CA LYS A 359 6.19 -6.47 -17.10
C LYS A 359 5.08 -6.69 -16.07
N PHE A 360 5.41 -6.77 -14.78
CA PHE A 360 4.42 -7.03 -13.72
C PHE A 360 3.29 -5.99 -13.69
N ASN A 361 3.63 -4.71 -13.87
CA ASN A 361 2.66 -3.60 -13.86
C ASN A 361 2.24 -3.15 -15.27
N GLU A 362 2.81 -3.75 -16.30
CA GLU A 362 2.58 -3.34 -17.68
C GLU A 362 1.20 -3.82 -18.15
N ILE A 363 0.49 -2.91 -18.83
CA ILE A 363 -0.86 -3.13 -19.35
C ILE A 363 -0.90 -2.73 -20.82
N THR A 364 -1.63 -3.50 -21.61
CA THR A 364 -1.86 -3.28 -23.04
C THR A 364 -3.35 -3.14 -23.31
N GLU A 365 -3.70 -2.36 -24.32
CA GLU A 365 -5.09 -2.20 -24.75
C GLU A 365 -5.61 -3.50 -25.36
N CYS A 366 -6.91 -3.74 -25.18
CA CYS A 366 -7.61 -4.89 -25.74
C CYS A 366 -9.04 -4.52 -26.11
N ASP A 367 -9.54 -5.16 -27.16
CA ASP A 367 -10.90 -4.94 -27.64
C ASP A 367 -11.91 -5.41 -26.59
N THR A 368 -12.61 -4.44 -26.00
CA THR A 368 -13.61 -4.69 -24.98
C THR A 368 -14.80 -3.78 -25.22
N PRO A 369 -16.03 -4.28 -24.98
CA PRO A 369 -17.21 -3.49 -25.16
C PRO A 369 -17.23 -2.33 -24.14
N LEU A 370 -17.69 -1.17 -24.59
CA LEU A 370 -17.80 0.06 -23.78
C LEU A 370 -19.17 0.18 -23.10
N CYS A 371 -19.81 -0.95 -22.79
CA CYS A 371 -21.09 -1.04 -22.11
C CYS A 371 -20.93 -1.67 -20.72
N SER A 372 -21.97 -1.53 -19.89
CA SER A 372 -22.02 -2.24 -18.61
C SER A 372 -22.17 -3.75 -18.81
N ALA A 373 -21.83 -4.54 -17.80
CA ALA A 373 -22.01 -6.00 -17.86
C ALA A 373 -23.50 -6.39 -18.00
N GLN A 374 -24.40 -5.60 -17.41
CA GLN A 374 -25.85 -5.74 -17.58
C GLN A 374 -26.32 -5.52 -19.02
N GLU A 375 -25.86 -4.46 -19.67
CA GLU A 375 -26.21 -4.19 -21.07
C GLU A 375 -25.62 -5.27 -21.98
N LEU A 376 -24.39 -5.69 -21.71
CA LEU A 376 -23.73 -6.75 -22.47
C LEU A 376 -24.50 -8.08 -22.39
N SER A 377 -24.97 -8.48 -21.21
CA SER A 377 -25.76 -9.70 -21.08
C SER A 377 -27.09 -9.58 -21.80
N GLY A 378 -27.76 -8.41 -21.73
CA GLY A 378 -29.00 -8.19 -22.46
C GLY A 378 -28.83 -8.30 -23.99
N ILE A 379 -27.72 -7.77 -24.52
CA ILE A 379 -27.37 -7.89 -25.94
C ILE A 379 -27.08 -9.36 -26.30
N LEU A 380 -26.35 -10.08 -25.45
CA LEU A 380 -26.01 -11.48 -25.68
C LEU A 380 -27.25 -12.38 -25.63
N ASP A 381 -28.17 -12.12 -24.70
CA ASP A 381 -29.45 -12.81 -24.58
C ASP A 381 -30.33 -12.57 -25.82
N GLU A 382 -30.38 -11.34 -26.34
CA GLU A 382 -31.09 -11.04 -27.59
C GLU A 382 -30.45 -11.74 -28.80
N ALA A 383 -29.12 -11.76 -28.87
CA ALA A 383 -28.39 -12.42 -29.95
C ALA A 383 -28.49 -13.96 -29.92
N THR A 384 -28.78 -14.55 -28.77
CA THR A 384 -28.94 -16.00 -28.59
C THR A 384 -30.39 -16.46 -28.64
N ARG A 385 -31.38 -15.55 -28.70
CA ARG A 385 -32.75 -15.93 -29.00
C ARG A 385 -32.82 -16.53 -30.41
N PRO A 386 -33.45 -17.71 -30.57
CA PRO A 386 -33.76 -18.18 -31.92
C PRO A 386 -34.61 -17.12 -32.61
N PRO A 387 -34.41 -16.86 -33.92
CA PRO A 387 -35.32 -15.98 -34.64
C PRO A 387 -36.73 -16.54 -34.46
N GLU A 388 -37.63 -15.75 -33.86
CA GLU A 388 -39.03 -16.13 -33.81
C GLU A 388 -39.47 -16.41 -35.24
N THR A 389 -40.07 -17.58 -35.42
CA THR A 389 -40.68 -18.01 -36.67
C THR A 389 -41.58 -16.88 -37.18
N PHE A 390 -41.16 -16.26 -38.28
CA PHE A 390 -41.84 -15.19 -39.02
C PHE A 390 -43.14 -15.67 -39.71
N TRP A 391 -43.91 -16.57 -39.09
CA TRP A 391 -45.21 -16.99 -39.60
C TRP A 391 -46.19 -17.04 -38.45
N ASP A 392 -46.84 -15.91 -38.17
CA ASP A 392 -48.22 -15.86 -37.69
C ASP A 392 -48.75 -14.41 -37.65
N THR A 393 -48.98 -13.83 -38.82
CA THR A 393 -49.91 -12.70 -38.98
C THR A 393 -50.85 -12.95 -40.15
N HIS A 394 -51.60 -14.05 -40.11
CA HIS A 394 -52.77 -14.28 -40.97
C HIS A 394 -53.82 -15.15 -40.29
N SER A 395 -54.35 -14.76 -39.12
CA SER A 395 -55.50 -15.51 -38.56
C SER A 395 -56.28 -14.84 -37.42
N LEU A 396 -56.34 -13.51 -37.30
CA LEU A 396 -57.31 -12.88 -36.38
C LEU A 396 -57.93 -11.61 -36.96
N LEU A 397 -58.84 -11.79 -37.92
CA LEU A 397 -59.90 -10.83 -38.24
C LEU A 397 -61.06 -11.55 -38.93
N SER A 398 -61.86 -12.25 -38.12
CA SER A 398 -63.19 -12.70 -38.51
C SER A 398 -64.21 -12.22 -37.50
N THR A 399 -64.69 -10.99 -37.70
CA THR A 399 -66.02 -10.57 -37.24
C THR A 399 -66.87 -10.27 -38.47
N PRO A 400 -68.09 -10.83 -38.57
CA PRO A 400 -68.90 -10.73 -39.77
C PRO A 400 -69.68 -9.42 -39.76
N ILE A 401 -69.64 -8.65 -40.85
CA ILE A 401 -70.60 -7.56 -41.08
C ILE A 401 -71.27 -7.79 -42.44
N SER A 402 -72.58 -7.96 -42.35
CA SER A 402 -73.52 -8.08 -43.44
C SER A 402 -73.58 -6.81 -44.31
N ARG A 403 -73.75 -7.01 -45.62
CA ARG A 403 -74.46 -6.17 -46.63
C ARG A 403 -74.45 -4.65 -46.42
N ARG A 404 -73.81 -3.91 -47.35
CA ARG A 404 -74.49 -3.13 -48.40
C ARG A 404 -73.52 -2.46 -49.39
N SER A 405 -73.81 -2.68 -50.68
CA SER A 405 -73.71 -1.79 -51.86
C SER A 405 -72.57 -0.76 -52.04
N GLU A 406 -71.95 -0.90 -53.22
CA GLU A 406 -71.69 0.14 -54.24
C GLU A 406 -70.47 1.08 -54.14
N SER A 407 -69.56 0.86 -55.12
CA SER A 407 -69.10 1.83 -56.12
C SER A 407 -67.74 2.56 -55.97
N SER A 408 -66.98 2.41 -57.05
CA SER A 408 -66.05 3.35 -57.68
C SER A 408 -64.60 3.50 -57.16
N MET A 409 -63.68 3.05 -58.04
CA MET A 409 -62.48 3.70 -58.57
C MET A 409 -61.66 4.66 -57.70
N GLY A 410 -60.33 4.47 -57.71
CA GLY A 410 -59.39 5.59 -57.63
C GLY A 410 -58.03 5.23 -57.04
N SER A 411 -57.02 5.11 -57.90
CA SER A 411 -55.60 4.98 -57.56
C SER A 411 -55.06 6.19 -56.77
N GLY A 412 -54.24 5.94 -55.75
CA GLY A 412 -53.48 7.00 -55.07
C GLY A 412 -52.36 6.46 -54.18
N HIS A 413 -51.12 6.72 -54.59
CA HIS A 413 -49.89 6.48 -53.84
C HIS A 413 -49.91 7.09 -52.43
N PHE A 414 -49.55 6.33 -51.41
CA PHE A 414 -49.19 6.85 -50.07
C PHE A 414 -47.68 6.73 -49.83
N ARG A 415 -47.02 7.89 -49.66
CA ARG A 415 -45.64 8.04 -49.14
C ARG A 415 -45.67 8.00 -47.61
N PHE A 416 -44.75 7.25 -47.00
CA PHE A 416 -44.42 7.36 -45.58
C PHE A 416 -43.37 8.48 -45.34
N PRO A 417 -43.46 9.24 -44.24
CA PRO A 417 -42.47 10.27 -43.90
C PRO A 417 -41.27 9.70 -43.14
N SER A 418 -40.07 10.12 -43.53
CA SER A 418 -38.80 9.86 -42.85
C SER A 418 -38.66 10.73 -41.60
N PHE A 419 -38.41 10.14 -40.43
CA PHE A 419 -38.01 10.88 -39.23
C PHE A 419 -36.48 11.03 -39.18
N ARG A 420 -36.04 12.30 -39.13
CA ARG A 420 -34.65 12.77 -39.06
C ARG A 420 -34.38 13.18 -37.62
N LEU A 421 -33.38 12.57 -36.96
CA LEU A 421 -33.03 12.88 -35.57
C LEU A 421 -32.36 14.26 -35.48
N LYS A 422 -32.91 15.10 -34.60
CA LYS A 422 -32.51 16.48 -34.32
C LYS A 422 -31.26 16.50 -33.44
N LYS A 423 -30.29 17.35 -33.79
CA LYS A 423 -29.00 17.52 -33.13
C LYS A 423 -29.04 18.89 -32.45
N ASP A 424 -29.28 18.92 -31.14
CA ASP A 424 -29.21 20.14 -30.33
C ASP A 424 -27.97 20.05 -29.44
N LEU A 425 -26.97 20.89 -29.72
CA LEU A 425 -25.74 21.02 -28.92
C LEU A 425 -25.21 22.44 -29.12
N ASP A 426 -25.72 23.37 -28.31
CA ASP A 426 -25.13 24.69 -28.13
C ASP A 426 -25.17 25.08 -26.64
N GLY A 427 -24.01 25.47 -26.11
CA GLY A 427 -23.88 26.19 -24.85
C GLY A 427 -23.07 25.48 -23.76
N LEU A 428 -21.75 25.69 -23.73
CA LEU A 428 -20.91 25.96 -22.54
C LEU A 428 -19.44 26.18 -22.95
N PRO A 429 -18.66 27.01 -22.23
CA PRO A 429 -17.52 27.75 -22.76
C PRO A 429 -16.24 26.92 -22.89
N SER A 430 -15.40 27.35 -23.83
CA SER A 430 -14.13 26.76 -24.19
C SER A 430 -13.03 27.01 -23.15
N GLU A 431 -12.55 25.95 -22.51
CA GLU A 431 -11.14 25.83 -22.12
C GLU A 431 -10.57 24.56 -22.78
N ARG A 432 -9.89 24.77 -23.91
CA ARG A 432 -9.09 23.76 -24.60
C ARG A 432 -7.72 23.70 -23.96
N THR A 433 -7.28 22.51 -23.55
CA THR A 433 -6.17 21.77 -24.18
C THR A 433 -5.82 20.53 -23.33
N PHE A 434 -5.82 19.34 -23.98
CA PHE A 434 -5.25 18.02 -23.64
C PHE A 434 -6.15 16.79 -23.92
N TYR A 435 -7.41 16.94 -24.32
CA TYR A 435 -8.37 15.81 -24.28
C TYR A 435 -8.66 15.02 -25.57
N ASN A 436 -7.96 15.28 -26.68
CA ASN A 436 -8.27 14.60 -27.96
C ASN A 436 -7.35 13.43 -28.34
N ARG A 437 -6.51 12.90 -27.43
CA ARG A 437 -5.60 11.79 -27.77
C ARG A 437 -6.12 10.37 -27.45
N GLN A 438 -7.29 10.24 -26.83
CA GLN A 438 -7.89 8.94 -26.46
C GLN A 438 -9.04 8.47 -27.38
N PHE A 439 -9.41 9.25 -28.39
CA PHE A 439 -10.53 8.93 -29.28
C PHE A 439 -10.21 9.33 -30.73
N SER A 440 -9.27 8.64 -31.36
CA SER A 440 -9.14 8.65 -32.83
C SER A 440 -8.26 7.46 -33.24
N GLY A 441 -8.90 6.36 -33.60
CA GLY A 441 -8.21 5.12 -33.97
C GLY A 441 -9.17 4.08 -34.53
N ALA A 442 -10.09 4.49 -35.41
CA ALA A 442 -10.79 3.57 -36.30
C ALA A 442 -11.30 4.36 -37.52
N THR A 443 -10.62 4.21 -38.65
CA THR A 443 -11.10 4.65 -39.96
C THR A 443 -12.09 3.62 -40.51
N LEU A 444 -13.04 4.10 -41.30
CA LEU A 444 -14.24 3.42 -41.82
C LEU A 444 -13.98 2.31 -42.85
N GLU A 445 -12.76 1.77 -42.94
CA GLU A 445 -12.36 0.76 -43.94
C GLU A 445 -12.33 -0.69 -43.42
N THR A 446 -12.44 -0.91 -42.11
CA THR A 446 -12.44 -2.27 -41.52
C THR A 446 -13.79 -3.00 -41.60
N ILE A 447 -14.86 -2.32 -42.01
CA ILE A 447 -16.19 -2.95 -42.13
C ILE A 447 -16.29 -3.82 -43.39
N ASN A 448 -15.47 -3.59 -44.43
CA ASN A 448 -15.49 -4.39 -45.65
C ASN A 448 -14.51 -5.59 -45.66
N SER A 449 -13.68 -5.76 -44.62
CA SER A 449 -12.73 -6.89 -44.57
C SER A 449 -13.26 -8.12 -43.82
N VAL A 450 -14.32 -7.96 -43.00
CA VAL A 450 -14.89 -9.08 -42.22
C VAL A 450 -15.79 -9.97 -43.08
N GLU A 451 -16.52 -9.41 -44.07
CA GLU A 451 -17.29 -10.20 -45.03
C GLU A 451 -16.40 -11.03 -45.97
N ASN A 452 -15.20 -10.55 -46.30
CA ASN A 452 -14.27 -11.29 -47.17
C ASN A 452 -13.52 -12.43 -46.46
N LEU A 453 -13.35 -12.36 -45.14
CA LEU A 453 -12.68 -13.42 -44.36
C LEU A 453 -13.60 -14.62 -44.06
N LEU A 454 -14.90 -14.40 -43.94
CA LEU A 454 -15.89 -15.49 -43.80
C LEU A 454 -16.18 -16.20 -45.14
N ALA A 455 -15.97 -15.52 -46.27
CA ALA A 455 -16.08 -16.11 -47.61
C ALA A 455 -14.84 -16.94 -48.00
N SER A 456 -13.64 -16.65 -47.46
CA SER A 456 -12.43 -17.44 -47.73
C SER A 456 -12.41 -18.77 -46.97
N ASP A 457 -12.89 -18.79 -45.72
CA ASP A 457 -12.88 -20.01 -44.89
C ASP A 457 -13.93 -21.05 -45.32
N THR A 458 -15.00 -20.62 -45.97
CA THR A 458 -16.04 -21.51 -46.53
C THR A 458 -15.59 -22.18 -47.83
N ASN A 459 -14.81 -21.49 -48.67
CA ASN A 459 -14.24 -22.07 -49.90
C ASN A 459 -13.09 -23.06 -49.60
N LEU A 460 -12.21 -22.76 -48.64
CA LEU A 460 -11.12 -23.65 -48.22
C LEU A 460 -11.59 -24.99 -47.62
N ASN A 461 -12.76 -25.00 -46.97
CA ASN A 461 -13.36 -26.22 -46.42
C ASN A 461 -14.09 -27.07 -47.48
N ASN A 462 -14.57 -26.47 -48.56
CA ASN A 462 -15.16 -27.20 -49.68
C ASN A 462 -14.08 -27.87 -50.56
N ASP A 463 -12.96 -27.19 -50.82
CA ASP A 463 -11.84 -27.74 -51.58
C ASP A 463 -11.15 -28.93 -50.86
N LYS A 464 -11.11 -28.91 -49.53
CA LYS A 464 -10.62 -30.06 -48.74
C LYS A 464 -11.55 -31.27 -48.83
N LYS A 465 -12.87 -31.08 -48.82
CA LYS A 465 -13.84 -32.18 -48.96
C LYS A 465 -13.90 -32.74 -50.38
N GLU A 466 -13.59 -31.94 -51.40
CA GLU A 466 -13.57 -32.39 -52.78
C GLU A 466 -12.28 -33.17 -53.12
N ASN A 467 -11.13 -32.78 -52.55
CA ASN A 467 -9.88 -33.54 -52.67
C ASN A 467 -9.89 -34.87 -51.91
N GLU A 468 -10.58 -34.95 -50.77
CA GLU A 468 -10.74 -36.20 -50.01
C GLU A 468 -11.64 -37.21 -50.75
N LYS A 469 -12.65 -36.72 -51.49
CA LYS A 469 -13.48 -37.56 -52.38
C LYS A 469 -12.74 -38.04 -53.63
N ARG A 470 -11.80 -37.26 -54.18
CA ARG A 470 -10.96 -37.69 -55.31
C ARG A 470 -9.96 -38.79 -54.91
N LEU A 471 -9.35 -38.69 -53.73
CA LEU A 471 -8.40 -39.69 -53.22
C LEU A 471 -9.04 -41.05 -52.91
N LEU A 472 -10.34 -41.09 -52.60
CA LEU A 472 -11.10 -42.33 -52.41
C LEU A 472 -11.60 -42.96 -53.72
N SER A 473 -11.53 -42.25 -54.85
CA SER A 473 -11.97 -42.74 -56.17
C SER A 473 -10.84 -43.30 -57.05
N THR A 474 -9.58 -43.15 -56.64
CA THR A 474 -8.40 -43.63 -57.38
C THR A 474 -7.79 -44.92 -56.82
N ASN A 475 -8.43 -45.55 -55.84
CA ASN A 475 -8.05 -46.87 -55.31
C ASN A 475 -9.19 -47.88 -55.51
N PHE A 476 -9.54 -48.12 -56.77
CA PHE A 476 -10.16 -49.35 -57.26
C PHE A 476 -9.57 -49.69 -58.62
#